data_AF-A0A5C1Q1Q5-F1
#
_entry.id   AF-A0A5C1Q1Q5-F1
#
_cell.length_a   1.000
_cell.length_b   1.000
_cell.length_c   1.000
_cell.angle_alpha   90.00
_cell.angle_beta   90.00
_cell.angle_gamma   90.00
#
_symmetry.space_group_name_H-M   'P 1'
#
loop_
_entity.id
_entity.type
_entity.pdbx_description
1 polymer ?
#
loop_
_entity_poly.entity_id
_entity_poly.type
_entity_poly.pdbx_seq_one_letter_code
_entity_poly.pdbx_strand_id
1 'polypeptide(L)' 'MAIKTYTLEVQRYKAAASTHGLVNVKFDALLVPRNTPEGQEPSHMLSMSEADARTLMMLLKAQLSEFDKKKARSQR' A
#
# COMPACT_ATOMS: atom_id res chain seq x y z
N MET A 1 8.67 -19.40 13.38
CA MET A 1 9.47 -19.10 12.18
C MET A 1 9.75 -17.61 12.16
N ALA A 2 11.00 -17.18 11.91
CA ALA A 2 11.29 -15.76 11.71
C ALA A 2 10.68 -15.28 10.38
N ILE A 3 10.03 -14.11 10.37
CA ILE A 3 9.48 -13.51 9.14
C ILE A 3 10.63 -13.09 8.23
N LYS A 4 10.60 -13.55 6.97
CA LYS A 4 11.46 -12.99 5.91
C LYS A 4 10.96 -11.60 5.56
N THR A 5 11.77 -10.59 5.77
CA THR A 5 11.44 -9.20 5.45
C THR A 5 12.04 -8.80 4.11
N TYR A 6 11.40 -7.85 3.45
CA TYR A 6 11.80 -7.35 2.14
C TYR A 6 11.64 -5.84 2.10
N THR A 7 12.52 -5.17 1.38
CA THR A 7 12.27 -3.85 0.83
C THR A 7 11.61 -4.02 -0.53
N LEU A 8 10.45 -3.38 -0.72
CA LEU A 8 9.73 -3.28 -1.97
C LEU A 8 9.99 -1.88 -2.53
N GLU A 9 10.79 -1.79 -3.59
CA GLU A 9 11.11 -0.52 -4.25
C GLU A 9 10.19 -0.31 -5.45
N VAL A 10 9.22 0.58 -5.30
CA VAL A 10 8.19 0.84 -6.29
C VAL A 10 8.80 1.43 -7.56
N GLN A 11 8.47 0.82 -8.69
CA GLN A 11 8.82 1.31 -10.02
C GLN A 11 7.64 2.05 -10.66
N ARG A 12 6.40 1.57 -10.42
CA ARG A 12 5.18 2.15 -10.99
C ARG A 12 3.91 1.64 -10.31
N TYR A 13 2.98 2.56 -10.00
CA TYR A 13 1.60 2.21 -9.64
C TYR A 13 0.73 1.94 -10.89
N LYS A 14 -0.07 0.88 -10.84
CA LYS A 14 -0.95 0.44 -11.94
C LYS A 14 -2.42 0.74 -11.68
N ALA A 15 -2.91 0.38 -10.49
CA ALA A 15 -4.31 0.55 -10.12
C ALA A 15 -4.47 0.48 -8.61
N ALA A 16 -5.55 1.08 -8.10
CA ALA A 16 -6.07 0.81 -6.78
C ALA A 16 -7.55 0.46 -6.89
N ALA A 17 -8.00 -0.52 -6.11
CA ALA A 17 -9.39 -0.95 -6.09
C ALA A 17 -9.82 -1.36 -4.69
N SER A 18 -11.00 -0.88 -4.30
CA SER A 18 -11.64 -1.22 -3.04
C SER A 18 -12.62 -2.39 -3.19
N THR A 19 -12.38 -3.50 -2.50
CA THR A 19 -13.28 -4.66 -2.49
C THR A 19 -13.26 -5.37 -1.13
N HIS A 20 -14.41 -5.85 -0.67
CA HIS A 20 -14.56 -6.60 0.59
C HIS A 20 -13.85 -5.99 1.81
N GLY A 21 -13.88 -4.66 1.96
CA GLY A 21 -13.24 -3.95 3.07
C GLY A 21 -11.72 -3.76 2.93
N LEU A 22 -11.13 -4.15 1.80
CA LEU A 22 -9.71 -3.98 1.49
C LEU A 22 -9.50 -2.94 0.40
N VAL A 23 -8.40 -2.19 0.50
CA VAL A 23 -7.85 -1.39 -0.60
C VAL A 23 -6.68 -2.16 -1.20
N ASN A 24 -6.86 -2.67 -2.41
CA ASN A 24 -5.81 -3.39 -3.13
C ASN A 24 -5.08 -2.42 -4.05
N VAL A 25 -3.76 -2.30 -3.89
CA VAL A 25 -2.90 -1.49 -4.75
C VAL A 25 -2.02 -2.41 -5.59
N LYS A 26 -2.12 -2.28 -6.92
CA LYS A 26 -1.27 -3.01 -7.87
C LYS A 26 -0.12 -2.11 -8.29
N PHE A 27 1.10 -2.62 -8.21
CA PHE A 27 2.32 -1.91 -8.58
C PHE A 27 3.41 -2.88 -9.02
N ASP A 28 4.35 -2.37 -9.81
CA ASP A 28 5.62 -3.04 -10.09
C ASP A 28 6.65 -2.60 -9.07
N ALA A 29 7.45 -3.54 -8.55
CA ALA A 29 8.52 -3.26 -7.61
C ALA A 29 9.69 -4.22 -7.72
N LEU A 30 10.87 -3.75 -7.32
CA LEU A 30 12.01 -4.61 -7.01
C LEU A 30 11.86 -5.12 -5.57
N LEU A 31 12.10 -6.41 -5.36
CA LEU A 31 12.06 -7.04 -4.04
C LEU A 31 13.48 -7.35 -3.59
N VAL A 32 13.92 -6.69 -2.53
CA VAL A 32 15.25 -6.85 -1.94
C VAL A 32 15.12 -7.49 -0.56
N PRO A 33 15.73 -8.66 -0.29
CA PRO A 33 15.74 -9.24 1.05
C PRO A 33 16.32 -8.24 2.06
N ARG A 34 15.67 -8.12 3.22
CA ARG A 34 16.10 -7.25 4.31
C ARG A 34 16.46 -8.10 5.52
N ASN A 35 17.57 -7.75 6.18
CA ASN A 35 17.88 -8.30 7.49
C ASN A 35 17.17 -7.46 8.56
N THR A 36 16.51 -8.11 9.50
CA THR A 36 15.94 -7.45 10.67
C THR A 36 17.07 -7.21 11.68
N PRO A 37 17.40 -5.95 12.02
CA PRO A 37 18.42 -5.67 13.05
C PRO A 37 18.03 -6.27 14.40
N GLU A 38 19.03 -6.61 15.23
CA GLU A 38 18.78 -7.09 16.59
C GLU A 38 17.98 -6.07 17.41
N GLY A 39 16.98 -6.56 18.14
CA GLY A 39 16.10 -5.72 18.96
C GLY A 39 15.01 -4.96 18.19
N GLN A 40 14.90 -5.12 16.85
CA GLN A 40 13.82 -4.53 16.06
C GLN A 40 12.77 -5.56 15.66
N GLU A 41 11.52 -5.10 15.55
CA GLU A 41 10.44 -5.91 15.02
C GLU A 41 10.61 -6.12 13.51
N PRO A 42 10.46 -7.36 13.00
CA PRO A 42 10.53 -7.64 11.57
C PRO A 42 9.46 -6.87 10.79
N SER A 43 9.88 -6.03 9.85
CA SER A 43 8.98 -5.27 8.98
C SER A 43 9.44 -5.27 7.52
N HIS A 44 8.47 -5.38 6.62
CA HIS A 44 8.67 -5.02 5.22
C HIS A 44 8.80 -3.50 5.09
N MET A 45 9.60 -3.04 4.16
CA MET A 45 9.74 -1.62 3.84
C MET A 45 9.18 -1.36 2.45
N LEU A 46 8.30 -0.37 2.31
CA LEU A 46 7.84 0.10 1.01
C LEU A 46 8.59 1.41 0.71
N SER A 47 9.47 1.38 -0.29
CA SER A 47 10.27 2.52 -0.72
C SER A 47 9.81 2.98 -2.10
N MET A 48 9.76 4.29 -2.32
CA MET A 48 9.29 4.89 -3.57
C MET A 48 9.82 6.31 -3.71
N SER A 49 9.80 6.86 -4.93
CA SER A 49 10.10 8.27 -5.15
C SER A 49 9.00 9.18 -4.58
N GLU A 50 9.29 10.46 -4.36
CA GLU A 50 8.25 11.42 -3.96
C GLU A 50 7.11 11.53 -4.99
N ALA A 51 7.43 11.39 -6.28
CA ALA A 51 6.44 11.42 -7.36
C ALA A 51 5.50 10.21 -7.28
N ASP A 52 6.03 9.03 -6.98
CA ASP A 52 5.25 7.82 -6.76
C ASP A 52 4.41 7.93 -5.49
N ALA A 53 4.95 8.50 -4.41
CA ALA A 53 4.19 8.75 -3.18
C ALA A 53 2.97 9.65 -3.43
N ARG A 54 3.12 10.70 -4.25
CA ARG A 54 1.99 11.56 -4.67
C ARG A 54 0.97 10.77 -5.51
N THR A 55 1.44 9.91 -6.40
CA THR A 55 0.57 9.02 -7.19
C THR A 55 -0.22 8.07 -6.29
N LEU A 56 0.44 7.44 -5.31
CA LEU A 56 -0.23 6.59 -4.32
C LEU A 56 -1.30 7.36 -3.55
N MET A 57 -0.97 8.57 -3.08
CA MET A 57 -1.91 9.43 -2.36
C MET A 57 -3.17 9.71 -3.19
N MET A 58 -3.04 10.02 -4.48
CA MET A 58 -4.19 10.23 -5.37
C MET A 58 -5.04 8.98 -5.52
N LEU A 59 -4.40 7.82 -5.73
CA LEU A 59 -5.10 6.54 -5.85
C LEU A 59 -5.86 6.18 -4.56
N LEU A 60 -5.23 6.39 -3.39
CA LEU A 60 -5.85 6.14 -2.09
C LEU A 60 -7.03 7.09 -1.84
N LYS A 61 -6.88 8.39 -2.11
CA LYS A 61 -7.96 9.36 -1.98
C LYS A 61 -9.20 8.95 -2.79
N ALA A 62 -8.99 8.51 -4.04
CA ALA A 62 -10.09 8.02 -4.87
C ALA A 62 -10.80 6.83 -4.20
N GLN A 63 -10.05 5.83 -3.71
CA GLN A 63 -10.62 4.65 -3.06
C GLN A 63 -11.34 4.97 -1.75
N LEU A 64 -10.79 5.85 -0.92
CA LEU A 64 -11.40 6.26 0.35
C LEU A 64 -12.72 7.01 0.12
N SER A 65 -12.79 7.86 -0.91
CA SER A 65 -14.02 8.59 -1.24
C SER A 65 -15.20 7.66 -1.58
N GLU A 66 -14.92 6.47 -2.12
CA GLU A 66 -15.96 5.46 -2.40
C GLU A 66 -16.50 4.81 -1.11
N PHE A 67 -15.69 4.72 -0.05
CA PHE A 67 -16.16 4.25 1.25
C PHE A 67 -17.13 5.24 1.89
N ASP A 68 -16.81 6.52 1.83
CA ASP A 68 -17.64 7.58 2.41
C ASP A 68 -19.01 7.65 1.74
N LYS A 69 -19.06 7.49 0.40
CA LYS A 69 -20.32 7.40 -0.36
C LYS A 69 -21.20 6.23 0.08
N LYS A 70 -20.62 5.08 0.44
CA LYS A 70 -21.38 3.91 0.90
C LYS A 70 -22.01 4.16 2.28
N LYS A 71 -21.28 4.79 3.20
CA LYS A 71 -21.83 5.16 4.52
C LYS A 71 -23.01 6.12 4.41
N ALA A 72 -22.91 7.12 3.54
CA ALA A 72 -24.00 8.09 3.32
C ALA A 72 -25.29 7.45 2.74
N ARG A 73 -25.18 6.31 2.05
CA ARG A 73 -26.32 5.60 1.45
C ARG A 73 -27.01 4.63 2.40
N SER A 74 -26.35 4.24 3.50
CA SER A 74 -26.90 3.35 4.54
C SER A 74 -27.74 4.09 5.59
N GLN A 75 -27.77 5.42 5.57
CA GLN A 75 -28.54 6.26 6.51
C GLN A 75 -29.82 6.85 5.88
N ARG A 76 -30.29 6.28 4.76
CA ARG A 76 -31.56 6.65 4.11
C ARG A 76 -32.50 5.47 4.07
#